data_AF-A0A2E1H940-F1
#
_entry.id   AF-A0A2E1H940-F1
#
_cell.length_a   1.000
_cell.length_b   1.000
_cell.length_c   1.000
_cell.angle_alpha   90.00
_cell.angle_beta   90.00
_cell.angle_gamma   90.00
#
_symmetry.space_group_name_H-M   'P 1'
#
loop_
_entity.id
_entity.type
_entity.pdbx_description
1 polymer ?
#
loop_
_entity_poly.entity_id
_entity_poly.type
_entity_poly.pdbx_seq_one_letter_code
_entity_poly.pdbx_strand_id
1 'polypeptide(L)'
;MTERKRCTWVHDSLYIRENGDVFPCCHLQPAAIGNIYKTSLKTIYNDERIKTFRQQEIDGTLKCMKGCTLPQVSPVEPMLDHDYDQDLKRVLFSFGEKCNIRCIMCSQNHDSRVELTEEVITQNIEVPKSRPTVTLLGGEPLILKSAKRFIDHWAGHGAKMALLTNGTALSEDMARKIAENFSIISFSLNAATKEIHETVNAGSRFEKVVRNVGRMIEAKKQARTKVVIVGHMTIVVENVHEIPDFIQKRDEFGFEHINFGYDKKVPPYLADNPDLKDELIRAIAVEVAREHNPRRIDLHRLRLLGLVGQPGAPVPVSAPSLATA
;
A
#
# COMPACT_ATOMS: atom_id res chain seq x y z
N MET A 1 -1.13 0.54 32.82
CA MET A 1 -1.98 -0.15 31.82
C MET A 1 -1.05 -0.74 30.78
N THR A 2 -1.12 -2.04 30.52
CA THR A 2 -0.31 -2.68 29.47
C THR A 2 -0.72 -2.12 28.12
N GLU A 3 0.23 -1.58 27.36
CA GLU A 3 0.02 -1.05 26.00
C GLU A 3 -0.37 -2.20 25.06
N ARG A 4 -1.67 -2.49 25.01
CA ARG A 4 -2.21 -3.54 24.15
C ARG A 4 -2.22 -3.05 22.71
N LYS A 5 -1.66 -3.85 21.79
CA LYS A 5 -1.80 -3.62 20.34
C LYS A 5 -3.26 -3.83 19.93
N ARG A 6 -3.81 -2.86 19.20
CA ARG A 6 -5.19 -2.83 18.71
C ARG A 6 -5.23 -2.88 17.18
N CYS A 7 -6.30 -3.45 16.64
CA CYS A 7 -6.56 -3.48 15.20
C CYS A 7 -7.50 -2.34 14.81
N THR A 8 -6.99 -1.25 14.24
CA THR A 8 -7.85 -0.13 13.81
C THR A 8 -8.69 -0.44 12.57
N TRP A 9 -8.24 -1.38 11.73
CA TRP A 9 -8.86 -1.70 10.45
C TRP A 9 -10.31 -2.16 10.57
N VAL A 10 -10.61 -3.04 11.53
CA VAL A 10 -11.98 -3.55 11.72
C VAL A 10 -12.97 -2.47 12.18
N HIS A 11 -12.45 -1.36 12.69
CA HIS A 11 -13.25 -0.22 13.13
C HIS A 11 -13.48 0.75 11.98
N ASP A 12 -12.43 1.20 11.31
CA ASP A 12 -12.47 2.39 10.44
C ASP A 12 -12.14 2.15 8.95
N SER A 13 -12.01 0.90 8.52
CA SER A 13 -11.54 0.55 7.18
C SER A 13 -12.37 -0.53 6.50
N LEU A 14 -12.52 -0.42 5.18
CA LEU A 14 -13.19 -1.41 4.33
C LEU A 14 -12.33 -1.75 3.11
N TYR A 15 -12.43 -2.99 2.65
CA TYR A 15 -11.84 -3.49 1.42
C TYR A 15 -12.93 -4.16 0.57
N ILE A 16 -13.10 -3.70 -0.66
CA ILE A 16 -14.16 -4.14 -1.57
C ILE A 16 -13.50 -4.85 -2.75
N ARG A 17 -13.90 -6.11 -2.99
CA ARG A 17 -13.42 -6.91 -4.11
C ARG A 17 -14.21 -6.66 -5.39
N GLU A 18 -13.67 -7.15 -6.50
CA GLU A 18 -14.24 -7.07 -7.84
C GLU A 18 -15.58 -7.82 -7.97
N ASN A 19 -15.79 -8.84 -7.15
CA ASN A 19 -17.06 -9.56 -7.02
C ASN A 19 -18.04 -8.89 -6.04
N GLY A 20 -17.68 -7.73 -5.48
CA GLY A 20 -18.47 -6.93 -4.56
C GLY A 20 -18.41 -7.36 -3.10
N ASP A 21 -17.69 -8.44 -2.77
CA ASP A 21 -17.51 -8.84 -1.37
C ASP A 21 -16.75 -7.75 -0.61
N VAL A 22 -17.26 -7.41 0.57
CA VAL A 22 -16.70 -6.39 1.46
C VAL A 22 -16.03 -7.08 2.63
N PHE A 23 -14.81 -6.68 2.94
CA PHE A 23 -14.03 -7.15 4.08
C PHE A 23 -13.64 -5.97 4.96
N PRO A 24 -13.48 -6.16 6.28
CA PRO A 24 -13.03 -5.10 7.18
C PRO A 24 -11.49 -4.94 7.23
N CYS A 25 -10.75 -5.65 6.36
CA CYS A 25 -9.28 -5.61 6.31
C CYS A 25 -8.76 -5.96 4.91
N CYS A 26 -7.64 -5.34 4.51
CA CYS A 26 -6.97 -5.61 3.23
C CYS A 26 -6.37 -7.02 3.10
N HIS A 27 -6.18 -7.74 4.21
CA HIS A 27 -5.76 -9.14 4.19
C HIS A 27 -6.92 -10.11 3.93
N LEU A 28 -8.12 -9.60 3.58
CA LEU A 28 -9.36 -10.37 3.42
C LEU A 28 -9.73 -11.15 4.70
N GLN A 29 -9.47 -10.52 5.85
CA GLN A 29 -9.70 -11.07 7.18
C GLN A 29 -10.71 -10.21 7.96
N PRO A 30 -11.36 -10.76 9.00
CA PRO A 30 -11.42 -12.18 9.34
C PRO A 30 -12.34 -12.98 8.40
N ALA A 31 -13.31 -12.32 7.77
CA ALA A 31 -14.17 -12.85 6.71
C ALA A 31 -14.86 -11.69 5.97
N ALA A 32 -15.51 -11.98 4.84
CA ALA A 32 -16.39 -11.02 4.21
C ALA A 32 -17.52 -10.63 5.18
N ILE A 33 -17.92 -9.37 5.22
CA ILE A 33 -18.98 -8.85 6.09
C ILE A 33 -20.26 -8.52 5.31
N GLY A 34 -20.19 -8.47 3.99
CA GLY A 34 -21.33 -8.19 3.12
C GLY A 34 -20.93 -8.21 1.66
N ASN A 35 -21.86 -7.86 0.77
CA ASN A 35 -21.60 -7.73 -0.65
C ASN A 35 -22.38 -6.53 -1.23
N ILE A 36 -21.69 -5.61 -1.90
CA ILE A 36 -22.29 -4.37 -2.40
C ILE A 36 -23.27 -4.56 -3.56
N TYR A 37 -23.29 -5.72 -4.22
CA TYR A 37 -24.34 -6.05 -5.20
C TYR A 37 -25.67 -6.42 -4.54
N LYS A 38 -25.69 -6.60 -3.21
CA LYS A 38 -26.89 -7.02 -2.47
C LYS A 38 -27.49 -5.90 -1.62
N THR A 39 -26.67 -4.98 -1.12
CA THR A 39 -27.11 -3.87 -0.25
C THR A 39 -26.05 -2.76 -0.21
N SER A 40 -26.41 -1.61 0.37
CA SER A 40 -25.52 -0.46 0.48
C SER A 40 -24.31 -0.71 1.38
N LEU A 41 -23.19 -0.05 1.08
CA LEU A 41 -21.97 -0.11 1.89
C LEU A 41 -22.21 0.42 3.32
N LYS A 42 -23.07 1.43 3.45
CA LYS A 42 -23.52 1.97 4.74
C LYS A 42 -24.21 0.91 5.58
N THR A 43 -25.15 0.16 4.99
CA THR A 43 -25.79 -0.98 5.67
C THR A 43 -24.76 -2.02 6.10
N ILE A 44 -23.80 -2.37 5.24
CA ILE A 44 -22.77 -3.37 5.55
C ILE A 44 -21.85 -2.92 6.71
N TYR A 45 -21.45 -1.65 6.75
CA TYR A 45 -20.55 -1.11 7.79
C TYR A 45 -21.20 -1.00 9.17
N ASN A 46 -22.52 -0.91 9.20
CA ASN A 46 -23.32 -0.81 10.42
C ASN A 46 -23.96 -2.15 10.84
N ASP A 47 -23.76 -3.22 10.07
CA ASP A 47 -24.34 -4.55 10.29
C ASP A 47 -23.78 -5.27 11.53
N GLU A 48 -24.57 -6.17 12.11
CA GLU A 48 -24.18 -6.96 13.28
C GLU A 48 -22.94 -7.86 13.03
N ARG A 49 -22.71 -8.25 11.78
CA ARG A 49 -21.56 -9.08 11.42
C ARG A 49 -20.22 -8.37 11.65
N ILE A 50 -20.09 -7.10 11.26
CA ILE A 50 -18.86 -6.34 11.52
C ILE A 50 -18.75 -5.97 13.00
N LYS A 51 -19.87 -5.66 13.68
CA LYS A 51 -19.88 -5.43 15.14
C LYS A 51 -19.36 -6.65 15.91
N THR A 52 -19.70 -7.86 15.48
CA THR A 52 -19.14 -9.10 16.06
C THR A 52 -17.62 -9.11 15.98
N PHE A 53 -17.02 -8.71 14.86
CA PHE A 53 -15.57 -8.66 14.72
C PHE A 53 -14.92 -7.51 15.53
N ARG A 54 -15.61 -6.37 15.65
CA ARG A 54 -15.21 -5.28 16.55
C ARG A 54 -15.23 -5.72 18.01
N GLN A 55 -16.24 -6.46 18.45
CA GLN A 55 -16.30 -7.02 19.80
C GLN A 55 -15.17 -8.03 20.04
N GLN A 56 -14.90 -8.90 19.08
CA GLN A 56 -13.76 -9.83 19.18
C GLN A 56 -12.42 -9.11 19.25
N GLU A 57 -12.26 -7.98 18.55
CA GLU A 57 -11.09 -7.11 18.71
C GLU A 57 -11.02 -6.58 20.14
N ILE A 58 -12.10 -5.98 20.64
CA ILE A 58 -12.18 -5.39 21.99
C ILE A 58 -11.82 -6.44 23.05
N ASP A 59 -12.38 -7.64 22.94
CA ASP A 59 -12.17 -8.75 23.88
C ASP A 59 -10.82 -9.45 23.72
N GLY A 60 -10.11 -9.21 22.61
CA GLY A 60 -8.83 -9.86 22.33
C GLY A 60 -8.94 -11.29 21.81
N THR A 61 -10.10 -11.64 21.27
CA THR A 61 -10.41 -12.97 20.72
C THR A 61 -10.36 -13.00 19.18
N LEU A 62 -10.12 -11.86 18.52
CA LEU A 62 -10.04 -11.75 17.07
C LEU A 62 -8.84 -12.54 16.50
N LYS A 63 -9.13 -13.73 15.95
CA LYS A 63 -8.12 -14.73 15.56
C LYS A 63 -7.08 -14.20 14.57
N CYS A 64 -7.48 -13.41 13.58
CA CYS A 64 -6.57 -12.91 12.56
C CYS A 64 -5.53 -11.91 13.08
N MET A 65 -5.68 -11.41 14.32
CA MET A 65 -4.63 -10.62 14.97
C MET A 65 -3.40 -11.47 15.33
N LYS A 66 -3.56 -12.79 15.48
CA LYS A 66 -2.44 -13.71 15.70
C LYS A 66 -1.56 -13.74 14.45
N GLY A 67 -0.38 -13.12 14.53
CA GLY A 67 0.55 -13.00 13.41
C GLY A 67 0.29 -11.81 12.49
N CYS A 68 -0.65 -10.92 12.83
CA CYS A 68 -0.87 -9.71 12.05
C CYS A 68 0.25 -8.69 12.29
N THR A 69 0.66 -8.01 11.22
CA THR A 69 1.73 -7.00 11.21
C THR A 69 1.22 -5.57 11.14
N LEU A 70 -0.11 -5.40 11.11
CA LEU A 70 -0.83 -4.13 11.07
C LEU A 70 -1.26 -3.56 12.43
N PRO A 71 -1.39 -4.33 13.55
CA PRO A 71 -1.83 -3.78 14.82
C PRO A 71 -0.87 -2.71 15.35
N GLN A 72 -1.43 -1.66 15.95
CA GLN A 72 -0.69 -0.53 16.50
C GLN A 72 -1.01 -0.38 17.99
N VAL A 73 -0.11 0.21 18.76
CA VAL A 73 -0.44 0.65 20.12
C VAL A 73 -1.42 1.82 19.99
N SER A 74 -2.62 1.67 20.56
CA SER A 74 -3.63 2.73 20.59
C SER A 74 -3.95 3.08 22.04
N PRO A 75 -3.84 4.37 22.44
CA PRO A 75 -4.27 4.81 23.76
C PRO A 75 -5.79 4.98 23.86
N VAL A 76 -6.49 4.97 22.71
CA VAL A 76 -7.95 5.13 22.64
C VAL A 76 -8.61 3.76 22.69
N GLU A 77 -9.56 3.60 23.62
CA GLU A 77 -10.41 2.41 23.69
C GLU A 77 -11.36 2.36 22.47
N PRO A 78 -11.40 1.24 21.74
CA PRO A 78 -12.27 1.12 20.58
C PRO A 78 -13.74 1.05 21.00
N MET A 79 -14.60 1.77 20.26
CA MET A 79 -16.05 1.67 20.39
C MET A 79 -16.59 0.51 19.54
N LEU A 80 -17.68 -0.10 20.01
CA LEU A 80 -18.38 -1.15 19.27
C LEU A 80 -19.22 -0.57 18.13
N ASP A 81 -20.01 0.44 18.45
CA ASP A 81 -20.84 1.17 17.49
C ASP A 81 -20.03 2.25 16.79
N HIS A 82 -20.16 2.28 15.47
CA HIS A 82 -19.54 3.26 14.58
C HIS A 82 -20.63 3.79 13.66
N ASP A 83 -20.53 5.04 13.27
CA ASP A 83 -21.38 5.67 12.26
C ASP A 83 -20.64 5.69 10.91
N TYR A 84 -21.27 5.19 9.85
CA TYR A 84 -20.67 5.17 8.51
C TYR A 84 -20.22 6.56 8.04
N ASP A 85 -21.04 7.58 8.31
CA ASP A 85 -20.79 8.95 7.88
C ASP A 85 -19.69 9.63 8.70
N GLN A 86 -19.40 9.18 9.92
CA GLN A 86 -18.42 9.84 10.80
C GLN A 86 -17.11 9.07 10.97
N ASP A 87 -17.19 7.74 11.06
CA ASP A 87 -16.08 6.92 11.55
C ASP A 87 -15.32 6.19 10.45
N LEU A 88 -15.90 6.03 9.26
CA LEU A 88 -15.21 5.38 8.14
C LEU A 88 -14.06 6.27 7.66
N LYS A 89 -12.82 5.78 7.73
CA LYS A 89 -11.62 6.55 7.36
C LYS A 89 -10.97 6.07 6.08
N ARG A 90 -11.13 4.79 5.73
CA ARG A 90 -10.46 4.18 4.57
C ARG A 90 -11.37 3.22 3.83
N VAL A 91 -11.39 3.34 2.51
CA VAL A 91 -12.03 2.36 1.63
C VAL A 91 -11.04 1.98 0.54
N LEU A 92 -10.77 0.68 0.40
CA LEU A 92 -9.87 0.14 -0.60
C LEU A 92 -10.72 -0.63 -1.62
N PHE A 93 -10.50 -0.38 -2.89
CA PHE A 93 -11.20 -1.06 -3.97
C PHE A 93 -10.22 -1.92 -4.77
N SER A 94 -10.47 -3.21 -4.86
CA SER A 94 -9.91 -4.07 -5.91
C SER A 94 -10.89 -4.11 -7.06
N PHE A 95 -10.61 -3.34 -8.12
CA PHE A 95 -11.53 -3.20 -9.25
C PHE A 95 -11.60 -4.43 -10.15
N GLY A 96 -10.63 -5.33 -10.06
CA GLY A 96 -10.46 -6.50 -10.92
C GLY A 96 -9.04 -7.03 -10.77
N GLU A 97 -8.79 -8.23 -11.28
CA GLU A 97 -7.46 -8.88 -11.20
C GLU A 97 -6.66 -8.77 -12.50
N LYS A 98 -7.26 -8.23 -13.57
CA LYS A 98 -6.59 -8.05 -14.87
C LYS A 98 -5.44 -7.04 -14.76
N CYS A 99 -4.26 -7.46 -15.21
CA CYS A 99 -3.05 -6.66 -15.20
C CYS A 99 -2.26 -6.88 -16.50
N ASN A 100 -1.50 -5.87 -16.93
CA ASN A 100 -0.70 -5.92 -18.16
C ASN A 100 0.75 -6.39 -17.95
N ILE A 101 1.12 -6.75 -16.72
CA ILE A 101 2.42 -7.34 -16.37
C ILE A 101 2.16 -8.57 -15.47
N ARG A 102 3.17 -9.43 -15.25
CA ARG A 102 3.06 -10.68 -14.48
C ARG A 102 4.17 -10.77 -13.43
N CYS A 103 4.16 -9.88 -12.44
CA CYS A 103 5.19 -9.85 -11.41
C CYS A 103 5.32 -11.21 -10.70
N ILE A 104 6.55 -11.60 -10.36
CA ILE A 104 6.85 -12.96 -9.87
C ILE A 104 6.21 -13.30 -8.51
N MET A 105 5.88 -12.27 -7.72
CA MET A 105 5.20 -12.43 -6.43
C MET A 105 3.68 -12.34 -6.52
N CYS A 106 3.12 -12.02 -7.69
CA CYS A 106 1.69 -11.77 -7.82
C CYS A 106 0.90 -13.08 -7.78
N SER A 107 -0.18 -13.10 -6.99
CA SER A 107 -1.08 -14.25 -6.86
C SER A 107 -2.44 -14.05 -7.55
N GLN A 108 -2.64 -12.93 -8.25
CA GLN A 108 -3.91 -12.59 -8.91
C GLN A 108 -4.07 -13.32 -10.24
N ASN A 109 -5.32 -13.59 -10.64
CA ASN A 109 -5.63 -14.13 -11.96
C ASN A 109 -5.68 -13.00 -13.00
N HIS A 110 -4.54 -12.77 -13.68
CA HIS A 110 -4.39 -11.68 -14.65
C HIS A 110 -5.27 -11.83 -15.91
N ASP A 111 -5.84 -13.02 -16.12
CA ASP A 111 -6.74 -13.32 -17.23
C ASP A 111 -8.23 -13.18 -16.84
N SER A 112 -8.50 -12.85 -15.57
CA SER A 112 -9.85 -12.56 -15.08
C SER A 112 -10.49 -11.41 -15.85
N ARG A 113 -11.78 -11.55 -16.14
CA ARG A 113 -12.61 -10.52 -16.76
C ARG A 113 -13.64 -9.94 -15.80
N VAL A 114 -13.60 -10.37 -14.54
CA VAL A 114 -14.46 -9.84 -13.49
C VAL A 114 -13.93 -8.46 -13.10
N GLU A 115 -14.78 -7.46 -13.26
CA GLU A 115 -14.52 -6.09 -12.82
C GLU A 115 -15.67 -5.61 -11.95
N LEU A 116 -15.36 -4.83 -10.91
CA LEU A 116 -16.34 -4.07 -10.16
C LEU A 116 -16.98 -3.05 -11.09
N THR A 117 -18.30 -2.96 -11.18
CA THR A 117 -18.94 -2.05 -12.14
C THR A 117 -19.12 -0.64 -11.58
N GLU A 118 -19.17 0.39 -12.43
CA GLU A 118 -19.49 1.75 -11.96
C GLU A 118 -20.92 1.79 -11.41
N GLU A 119 -21.82 1.02 -12.03
CA GLU A 119 -23.23 0.97 -11.70
C GLU A 119 -23.44 0.49 -10.25
N VAL A 120 -22.74 -0.56 -9.79
CA VAL A 120 -22.89 -1.03 -8.41
C VAL A 120 -22.33 -0.02 -7.41
N ILE A 121 -21.22 0.64 -7.75
CA ILE A 121 -20.57 1.63 -6.89
C ILE A 121 -21.52 2.81 -6.70
N THR A 122 -22.02 3.38 -7.80
CA THR A 122 -22.91 4.55 -7.76
C THR A 122 -24.23 4.25 -7.07
N GLN A 123 -24.76 3.04 -7.19
CA GLN A 123 -26.02 2.65 -6.54
C GLN A 123 -25.88 2.36 -5.05
N ASN A 124 -24.75 1.77 -4.62
CA ASN A 124 -24.64 1.20 -3.27
C ASN A 124 -23.57 1.88 -2.40
N ILE A 125 -22.85 2.89 -2.91
CA ILE A 125 -21.80 3.60 -2.16
C ILE A 125 -22.08 5.09 -2.17
N GLU A 126 -22.65 5.57 -1.06
CA GLU A 126 -22.75 6.99 -0.77
C GLU A 126 -21.41 7.48 -0.20
N VAL A 127 -20.96 8.67 -0.60
CA VAL A 127 -19.74 9.28 -0.06
C VAL A 127 -19.96 9.65 1.42
N PRO A 128 -19.24 9.04 2.38
CA PRO A 128 -19.41 9.39 3.79
C PRO A 128 -19.00 10.83 4.09
N LYS A 129 -19.65 11.45 5.08
CA LYS A 129 -19.32 12.83 5.54
C LYS A 129 -17.88 12.96 6.07
N SER A 130 -17.32 11.88 6.60
CA SER A 130 -15.94 11.76 7.07
C SER A 130 -14.91 11.91 5.94
N ARG A 131 -15.35 11.77 4.67
CA ARG A 131 -14.50 11.83 3.47
C ARG A 131 -13.31 10.88 3.58
N PRO A 132 -13.57 9.56 3.59
CA PRO A 132 -12.50 8.57 3.75
C PRO A 132 -11.46 8.69 2.64
N THR A 133 -10.26 8.18 2.92
CA THR A 133 -9.29 7.95 1.86
C THR A 133 -9.74 6.77 1.02
N VAL A 134 -9.88 6.98 -0.29
CA VAL A 134 -10.30 5.96 -1.25
C VAL A 134 -9.10 5.47 -2.03
N THR A 135 -8.67 4.22 -1.81
CA THR A 135 -7.49 3.66 -2.46
C THR A 135 -7.89 2.71 -3.58
N LEU A 136 -7.43 2.98 -4.79
CA LEU A 136 -7.64 2.16 -5.98
C LEU A 136 -6.51 1.13 -6.08
N LEU A 137 -6.86 -0.15 -6.01
CA LEU A 137 -6.00 -1.34 -6.08
C LEU A 137 -6.58 -2.37 -7.08
N GLY A 138 -5.99 -3.56 -7.11
CA GLY A 138 -6.42 -4.70 -7.93
C GLY A 138 -5.27 -5.15 -8.82
N GLY A 139 -5.59 -5.56 -10.05
CA GLY A 139 -4.64 -5.81 -11.12
C GLY A 139 -3.89 -4.53 -11.48
N GLU A 140 -4.22 -3.91 -12.61
CA GLU A 140 -3.72 -2.56 -12.92
C GLU A 140 -4.88 -1.57 -13.07
N PRO A 141 -5.13 -0.69 -12.08
CA PRO A 141 -6.23 0.27 -12.14
C PRO A 141 -6.22 1.14 -13.40
N LEU A 142 -5.05 1.49 -13.96
CA LEU A 142 -4.97 2.30 -15.18
C LEU A 142 -5.29 1.50 -16.47
N ILE A 143 -5.37 0.18 -16.39
CA ILE A 143 -5.79 -0.71 -17.48
C ILE A 143 -7.29 -1.04 -17.36
N LEU A 144 -7.76 -1.29 -16.14
CA LEU A 144 -9.16 -1.64 -15.84
C LEU A 144 -10.12 -0.53 -16.27
N LYS A 145 -11.19 -0.88 -16.97
CA LYS A 145 -12.15 0.11 -17.48
C LYS A 145 -12.96 0.69 -16.34
N SER A 146 -13.37 -0.17 -15.41
CA SER A 146 -14.12 0.22 -14.22
C SER A 146 -13.39 1.23 -13.35
N ALA A 147 -12.11 1.00 -13.07
CA ALA A 147 -11.29 1.90 -12.26
C ALA A 147 -11.16 3.28 -12.92
N LYS A 148 -10.94 3.35 -14.23
CA LYS A 148 -10.88 4.64 -14.95
C LYS A 148 -12.20 5.40 -14.91
N ARG A 149 -13.32 4.70 -15.14
CA ARG A 149 -14.66 5.27 -15.01
C ARG A 149 -14.92 5.79 -13.60
N PHE A 150 -14.49 5.04 -12.58
CA PHE A 150 -14.57 5.46 -11.20
C PHE A 150 -13.78 6.74 -10.94
N ILE A 151 -12.55 6.86 -11.48
CA ILE A 151 -11.75 8.09 -11.37
C ILE A 151 -12.51 9.27 -11.97
N ASP A 152 -13.09 9.10 -13.15
CA ASP A 152 -13.86 10.16 -13.83
C ASP A 152 -15.11 10.57 -13.02
N HIS A 153 -15.80 9.60 -12.41
CA HIS A 153 -16.98 9.84 -11.60
C HIS A 153 -16.65 10.54 -10.27
N TRP A 154 -15.63 10.07 -9.56
CA TRP A 154 -15.27 10.56 -8.23
C TRP A 154 -14.40 11.82 -8.25
N ALA A 155 -13.81 12.18 -9.40
CA ALA A 155 -13.19 13.48 -9.60
C ALA A 155 -14.18 14.61 -9.19
N GLY A 156 -13.67 15.62 -8.48
CA GLY A 156 -14.49 16.76 -8.03
C GLY A 156 -15.38 16.52 -6.78
N HIS A 157 -15.54 15.29 -6.29
CA HIS A 157 -16.37 15.01 -5.09
C HIS A 157 -15.66 15.28 -3.74
N GLY A 158 -14.46 15.89 -3.76
CA GLY A 158 -13.74 16.33 -2.57
C GLY A 158 -13.13 15.20 -1.72
N ALA A 159 -13.12 13.97 -2.23
CA ALA A 159 -12.52 12.83 -1.55
C ALA A 159 -11.00 12.75 -1.74
N LYS A 160 -10.31 12.19 -0.75
CA LYS A 160 -8.86 11.96 -0.81
C LYS A 160 -8.60 10.63 -1.51
N MET A 161 -8.42 10.65 -2.83
CA MET A 161 -8.10 9.42 -3.56
C MET A 161 -6.61 9.08 -3.49
N ALA A 162 -6.32 7.78 -3.42
CA ALA A 162 -4.99 7.22 -3.51
C ALA A 162 -4.94 6.15 -4.61
N LEU A 163 -3.82 6.06 -5.33
CA LEU A 163 -3.64 5.08 -6.39
C LEU A 163 -2.41 4.23 -6.12
N LEU A 164 -2.52 2.91 -6.25
CA LEU A 164 -1.36 2.01 -6.43
C LEU A 164 -1.33 1.55 -7.89
N THR A 165 -0.22 1.77 -8.58
CA THR A 165 -0.08 1.41 -10.00
C THR A 165 1.30 0.81 -10.27
N ASN A 166 1.39 -0.07 -11.26
CA ASN A 166 2.67 -0.52 -11.81
C ASN A 166 3.34 0.56 -12.68
N GLY A 167 2.66 1.68 -12.93
CA GLY A 167 3.18 2.85 -13.62
C GLY A 167 3.30 2.72 -15.15
N THR A 168 3.12 1.53 -15.73
CA THR A 168 3.37 1.30 -17.16
C THR A 168 2.32 1.91 -18.08
N ALA A 169 1.10 2.15 -17.58
CA ALA A 169 -0.04 2.64 -18.36
C ALA A 169 -0.36 4.13 -18.14
N LEU A 170 0.47 4.84 -17.36
CA LEU A 170 0.24 6.25 -17.06
C LEU A 170 0.46 7.14 -18.30
N SER A 171 -0.64 7.66 -18.85
CA SER A 171 -0.66 8.66 -19.91
C SER A 171 -0.58 10.08 -19.35
N GLU A 172 -0.31 11.06 -20.20
CA GLU A 172 -0.31 12.48 -19.81
C GLU A 172 -1.68 12.94 -19.30
N ASP A 173 -2.76 12.52 -19.96
CA ASP A 173 -4.12 12.85 -19.53
C ASP A 173 -4.44 12.29 -18.15
N MET A 174 -4.10 11.02 -17.93
CA MET A 174 -4.30 10.38 -16.65
C MET A 174 -3.42 10.98 -15.55
N ALA A 175 -2.18 11.37 -15.88
CA ALA A 175 -1.29 12.06 -14.93
C ALA A 175 -1.88 13.41 -14.49
N ARG A 176 -2.48 14.19 -15.40
CA ARG A 176 -3.19 15.43 -15.05
C ARG A 176 -4.37 15.16 -14.13
N LYS A 177 -5.24 14.21 -14.50
CA LYS A 177 -6.41 13.82 -13.67
C LYS A 177 -5.99 13.40 -12.28
N ILE A 178 -4.93 12.60 -12.17
CA ILE A 178 -4.39 12.16 -10.88
C ILE A 178 -3.84 13.36 -10.11
N ALA A 179 -3.08 14.24 -10.74
CA ALA A 179 -2.50 15.41 -10.09
C ALA A 179 -3.56 16.31 -9.45
N GLU A 180 -4.71 16.47 -10.09
CA GLU A 180 -5.80 17.33 -9.64
C GLU A 180 -6.70 16.68 -8.56
N ASN A 181 -6.84 15.35 -8.58
CA ASN A 181 -7.88 14.67 -7.80
C ASN A 181 -7.36 13.70 -6.72
N PHE A 182 -6.05 13.41 -6.69
CA PHE A 182 -5.47 12.45 -5.76
C PHE A 182 -4.59 13.12 -4.71
N SER A 183 -4.58 12.54 -3.51
CA SER A 183 -3.64 12.89 -2.45
C SER A 183 -2.34 12.10 -2.56
N ILE A 184 -2.39 10.86 -3.07
CA ILE A 184 -1.23 9.96 -3.16
C ILE A 184 -1.29 9.16 -4.46
N ILE A 185 -0.14 9.03 -5.13
CA ILE A 185 0.10 8.00 -6.14
C ILE A 185 1.34 7.20 -5.72
N SER A 186 1.19 5.88 -5.68
CA SER A 186 2.25 4.94 -5.36
C SER A 186 2.60 4.10 -6.58
N PHE A 187 3.86 4.13 -6.97
CA PHE A 187 4.42 3.38 -8.08
C PHE A 187 5.09 2.11 -7.57
N SER A 188 4.65 0.95 -8.06
CA SER A 188 5.31 -0.33 -7.81
C SER A 188 6.59 -0.46 -8.65
N LEU A 189 7.67 0.15 -8.17
CA LEU A 189 9.03 0.01 -8.69
C LEU A 189 9.81 -0.90 -7.74
N ASN A 190 9.86 -2.20 -8.03
CA ASN A 190 10.38 -3.18 -7.07
C ASN A 190 11.90 -3.40 -7.19
N ALA A 191 12.66 -2.40 -7.62
CA ALA A 191 14.09 -2.53 -7.88
C ALA A 191 14.77 -1.16 -8.04
N ALA A 192 16.08 -1.12 -7.78
CA ALA A 192 16.96 0.01 -8.00
C ALA A 192 17.67 -0.03 -9.37
N THR A 193 17.65 -1.18 -10.05
CA THR A 193 18.22 -1.37 -11.39
C THR A 193 17.17 -1.85 -12.38
N LYS A 194 17.49 -1.69 -13.67
CA LYS A 194 16.64 -2.16 -14.76
C LYS A 194 16.52 -3.68 -14.75
N GLU A 195 17.64 -4.36 -14.60
CA GLU A 195 17.77 -5.81 -14.72
C GLU A 195 16.90 -6.51 -13.66
N ILE A 196 16.98 -6.06 -12.41
CA ILE A 196 16.15 -6.60 -11.33
C ILE A 196 14.69 -6.18 -11.49
N HIS A 197 14.40 -4.94 -11.93
CA HIS A 197 13.01 -4.51 -12.19
C HIS A 197 12.34 -5.40 -13.23
N GLU A 198 12.97 -5.61 -14.37
CA GLU A 198 12.37 -6.36 -15.48
C GLU A 198 12.27 -7.86 -15.16
N THR A 199 13.12 -8.36 -14.26
CA THR A 199 13.00 -9.70 -13.68
C THR A 199 11.78 -9.81 -12.74
N VAL A 200 11.68 -8.91 -11.76
CA VAL A 200 10.66 -8.98 -10.71
C VAL A 200 9.27 -8.56 -11.22
N ASN A 201 9.21 -7.48 -12.01
CA ASN A 201 8.01 -6.95 -12.66
C ASN A 201 7.88 -7.47 -14.09
N ALA A 202 7.94 -8.78 -14.29
CA ALA A 202 7.98 -9.40 -15.63
C ALA A 202 6.91 -8.83 -16.59
N GLY A 203 7.35 -8.36 -17.76
CA GLY A 203 6.53 -7.66 -18.75
C GLY A 203 6.47 -6.13 -18.60
N SER A 204 7.05 -5.58 -17.52
CA SER A 204 7.31 -4.15 -17.38
C SER A 204 8.63 -3.75 -18.06
N ARG A 205 8.78 -2.46 -18.38
CA ARG A 205 10.03 -1.88 -18.88
C ARG A 205 10.47 -0.76 -17.95
N PHE A 206 11.66 -0.86 -17.38
CA PHE A 206 12.12 0.03 -16.31
C PHE A 206 12.07 1.51 -16.74
N GLU A 207 12.66 1.83 -17.89
CA GLU A 207 12.75 3.22 -18.38
C GLU A 207 11.37 3.79 -18.74
N LYS A 208 10.41 2.93 -19.09
CA LYS A 208 9.02 3.35 -19.30
C LYS A 208 8.38 3.80 -17.99
N VAL A 209 8.61 3.08 -16.90
CA VAL A 209 8.09 3.43 -15.57
C VAL A 209 8.75 4.72 -15.07
N VAL A 210 10.08 4.82 -15.10
CA VAL A 210 10.82 6.03 -14.69
C VAL A 210 10.36 7.27 -15.47
N ARG A 211 10.23 7.16 -16.80
CA ARG A 211 9.68 8.25 -17.62
C ARG A 211 8.26 8.64 -17.20
N ASN A 212 7.42 7.67 -16.86
CA ASN A 212 6.05 7.92 -16.43
C ASN A 212 5.98 8.57 -15.04
N VAL A 213 6.91 8.26 -14.14
CA VAL A 213 7.07 9.02 -12.88
C VAL A 213 7.43 10.47 -13.20
N GLY A 214 8.36 10.71 -14.14
CA GLY A 214 8.66 12.05 -14.64
C GLY A 214 7.44 12.83 -15.17
N ARG A 215 6.55 12.15 -15.92
CA ARG A 215 5.26 12.73 -16.36
C ARG A 215 4.38 13.15 -15.19
N MET A 216 4.32 12.33 -14.13
CA MET A 216 3.53 12.63 -12.94
C MET A 216 4.09 13.84 -12.18
N ILE A 217 5.42 13.96 -12.10
CA ILE A 217 6.09 15.12 -11.48
C ILE A 217 5.74 16.40 -12.24
N GLU A 218 5.80 16.38 -13.57
CA GLU A 218 5.45 17.54 -14.39
C GLU A 218 3.96 17.89 -14.26
N ALA A 219 3.07 16.90 -14.29
CA ALA A 219 1.63 17.12 -14.07
C ALA A 219 1.35 17.75 -12.69
N LYS A 220 1.99 17.25 -11.64
CA LYS A 220 1.91 17.83 -10.28
C LYS A 220 2.37 19.30 -10.26
N LYS A 221 3.49 19.61 -10.93
CA LYS A 221 4.02 20.98 -11.02
C LYS A 221 3.07 21.92 -11.76
N GLN A 222 2.50 21.47 -12.87
CA GLN A 222 1.55 22.24 -13.67
C GLN A 222 0.25 22.53 -12.90
N ALA A 223 -0.30 21.50 -12.25
CA ALA A 223 -1.52 21.63 -11.46
C ALA A 223 -1.30 22.32 -10.09
N ARG A 224 -0.04 22.51 -9.67
CA ARG A 224 0.37 23.12 -8.39
C ARG A 224 -0.28 22.43 -7.17
N THR A 225 -0.39 21.11 -7.22
CA THR A 225 -1.05 20.33 -6.16
C THR A 225 -0.07 19.69 -5.19
N LYS A 226 -0.63 19.12 -4.11
CA LYS A 226 0.12 18.45 -3.04
C LYS A 226 0.05 16.92 -3.14
N VAL A 227 -0.28 16.36 -4.31
CA VAL A 227 -0.27 14.91 -4.51
C VAL A 227 1.12 14.38 -4.16
N VAL A 228 1.20 13.35 -3.33
CA VAL A 228 2.46 12.76 -2.90
C VAL A 228 2.81 11.60 -3.83
N ILE A 229 4.02 11.63 -4.39
CA ILE A 229 4.53 10.58 -5.26
C ILE A 229 5.37 9.61 -4.42
N VAL A 230 4.93 8.35 -4.35
CA VAL A 230 5.53 7.31 -3.51
C VAL A 230 6.13 6.20 -4.38
N GLY A 231 7.33 5.75 -4.04
CA GLY A 231 7.90 4.51 -4.55
C GLY A 231 7.58 3.34 -3.63
N HIS A 232 6.99 2.28 -4.16
CA HIS A 232 6.67 1.07 -3.40
C HIS A 232 7.49 -0.11 -3.91
N MET A 233 8.30 -0.70 -3.03
CA MET A 233 9.07 -1.92 -3.30
C MET A 233 8.48 -3.09 -2.54
N THR A 234 7.92 -4.06 -3.27
CA THR A 234 7.66 -5.39 -2.73
C THR A 234 8.96 -6.19 -2.74
N ILE A 235 9.51 -6.43 -1.56
CA ILE A 235 10.74 -7.19 -1.38
C ILE A 235 10.46 -8.67 -1.68
N VAL A 236 11.29 -9.25 -2.53
CA VAL A 236 11.36 -10.67 -2.89
C VAL A 236 12.82 -11.12 -2.77
N VAL A 237 13.08 -12.42 -2.91
CA VAL A 237 14.45 -12.94 -2.79
C VAL A 237 15.37 -12.31 -3.84
N GLU A 238 14.82 -12.07 -5.03
CA GLU A 238 15.52 -11.57 -6.20
C GLU A 238 15.94 -10.09 -6.10
N ASN A 239 15.33 -9.29 -5.21
CA ASN A 239 15.62 -7.85 -5.08
C ASN A 239 16.03 -7.41 -3.67
N VAL A 240 16.08 -8.32 -2.69
CA VAL A 240 16.36 -7.96 -1.29
C VAL A 240 17.71 -7.27 -1.11
N HIS A 241 18.68 -7.59 -1.96
CA HIS A 241 20.00 -6.96 -1.98
C HIS A 241 19.97 -5.50 -2.45
N GLU A 242 18.94 -5.08 -3.19
CA GLU A 242 18.81 -3.71 -3.71
C GLU A 242 18.12 -2.72 -2.75
N ILE A 243 17.73 -3.15 -1.54
CA ILE A 243 17.05 -2.24 -0.59
C ILE A 243 17.89 -0.97 -0.32
N PRO A 244 19.22 -1.03 -0.05
CA PRO A 244 20.03 0.16 0.15
C PRO A 244 20.03 1.09 -1.08
N ASP A 245 20.29 0.54 -2.27
CA ASP A 245 20.32 1.31 -3.52
C ASP A 245 18.95 1.92 -3.84
N PHE A 246 17.85 1.24 -3.53
CA PHE A 246 16.51 1.77 -3.72
C PHE A 246 16.22 2.96 -2.79
N ILE A 247 16.73 2.91 -1.55
CA ILE A 247 16.70 4.05 -0.63
C ILE A 247 17.53 5.20 -1.19
N GLN A 248 18.76 4.92 -1.62
CA GLN A 248 19.69 5.92 -2.16
C GLN A 248 19.12 6.63 -3.40
N LYS A 249 18.52 5.88 -4.33
CA LYS A 249 17.97 6.40 -5.60
C LYS A 249 16.57 6.98 -5.49
N ARG A 250 16.02 7.13 -4.28
CA ARG A 250 14.67 7.70 -4.06
C ARG A 250 14.45 9.01 -4.83
N ASP A 251 15.34 9.98 -4.64
CA ASP A 251 15.23 11.29 -5.28
C ASP A 251 15.54 11.24 -6.78
N GLU A 252 16.45 10.35 -7.21
CA GLU A 252 16.74 10.11 -8.64
C GLU A 252 15.49 9.62 -9.38
N PHE A 253 14.73 8.70 -8.79
CA PHE A 253 13.46 8.23 -9.34
C PHE A 253 12.32 9.25 -9.22
N GLY A 254 12.53 10.32 -8.44
CA GLY A 254 11.55 11.38 -8.23
C GLY A 254 10.45 11.04 -7.22
N PHE A 255 10.75 10.16 -6.26
CA PHE A 255 9.84 9.80 -5.18
C PHE A 255 10.01 10.71 -3.96
N GLU A 256 8.91 11.24 -3.44
CA GLU A 256 8.91 12.03 -2.20
C GLU A 256 8.98 11.15 -0.96
N HIS A 257 8.39 9.95 -1.05
CA HIS A 257 8.42 8.93 -0.02
C HIS A 257 8.66 7.56 -0.65
N ILE A 258 9.22 6.64 0.12
CA ILE A 258 9.27 5.22 -0.23
C ILE A 258 8.71 4.36 0.88
N ASN A 259 8.06 3.27 0.50
CA ASN A 259 7.60 2.25 1.42
C ASN A 259 7.82 0.85 0.85
N PHE A 260 7.69 -0.14 1.73
CA PHE A 260 8.03 -1.52 1.41
C PHE A 260 6.84 -2.44 1.70
N GLY A 261 6.75 -3.51 0.92
CA GLY A 261 6.06 -4.75 1.23
C GLY A 261 7.07 -5.90 1.20
N TYR A 262 6.69 -7.11 1.56
CA TYR A 262 7.56 -8.28 1.34
C TYR A 262 6.76 -9.54 1.07
N ASP A 263 7.32 -10.39 0.20
CA ASP A 263 6.82 -11.74 -0.04
C ASP A 263 7.12 -12.67 1.14
N LYS A 264 6.26 -13.66 1.34
CA LYS A 264 6.36 -14.64 2.43
C LYS A 264 7.66 -15.47 2.43
N LYS A 265 8.37 -15.55 1.30
CA LYS A 265 9.66 -16.25 1.18
C LYS A 265 10.83 -15.43 1.73
N VAL A 266 10.70 -14.12 1.90
CA VAL A 266 11.81 -13.25 2.33
C VAL A 266 12.23 -13.52 3.78
N PRO A 267 11.32 -13.63 4.78
CA PRO A 267 11.73 -13.92 6.15
C PRO A 267 12.57 -15.20 6.32
N PRO A 268 12.16 -16.38 5.79
CA PRO A 268 12.99 -17.58 5.89
C PRO A 268 14.30 -17.44 5.11
N TYR A 269 14.28 -16.81 3.92
CA TYR A 269 15.50 -16.57 3.16
C TYR A 269 16.54 -15.75 3.95
N LEU A 270 16.13 -14.67 4.62
CA LEU A 270 17.03 -13.87 5.45
C LEU A 270 17.49 -14.61 6.72
N ALA A 271 16.69 -15.55 7.24
CA ALA A 271 17.09 -16.38 8.37
C ALA A 271 18.18 -17.39 7.97
N ASP A 272 18.09 -17.92 6.75
CA ASP A 272 19.05 -18.88 6.20
C ASP A 272 20.33 -18.20 5.67
N ASN A 273 20.36 -16.86 5.55
CA ASN A 273 21.47 -16.08 5.01
C ASN A 273 21.88 -14.94 5.97
N PRO A 274 22.45 -15.25 7.16
CA PRO A 274 22.77 -14.26 8.19
C PRO A 274 23.81 -13.22 7.75
N ASP A 275 24.83 -13.61 6.98
CA ASP A 275 25.87 -12.68 6.51
C ASP A 275 25.29 -11.59 5.61
N LEU A 276 24.41 -11.97 4.67
CA LEU A 276 23.67 -11.05 3.81
C LEU A 276 22.78 -10.12 4.64
N LYS A 277 22.08 -10.68 5.65
CA LYS A 277 21.23 -9.89 6.52
C LYS A 277 22.02 -8.83 7.28
N ASP A 278 23.18 -9.18 7.82
CA ASP A 278 24.06 -8.28 8.55
C ASP A 278 24.65 -7.19 7.64
N GLU A 279 25.00 -7.54 6.40
CA GLU A 279 25.39 -6.58 5.37
C GLU A 279 24.26 -5.59 5.07
N LEU A 280 23.04 -6.07 4.85
CA LEU A 280 21.86 -5.24 4.61
C LEU A 280 21.57 -4.30 5.78
N ILE A 281 21.67 -4.78 7.03
CA ILE A 281 21.49 -3.93 8.22
C ILE A 281 22.48 -2.74 8.18
N ARG A 282 23.76 -3.01 7.89
CA ARG A 282 24.78 -1.96 7.81
C ARG A 282 24.51 -0.99 6.66
N ALA A 283 24.26 -1.51 5.47
CA ALA A 283 24.05 -0.69 4.26
C ALA A 283 22.78 0.18 4.38
N ILE A 284 21.68 -0.40 4.85
CA ILE A 284 20.43 0.35 5.09
C ILE A 284 20.65 1.45 6.13
N ALA A 285 21.39 1.17 7.22
CA ALA A 285 21.66 2.19 8.23
C ALA A 285 22.45 3.39 7.66
N VAL A 286 23.40 3.14 6.76
CA VAL A 286 24.16 4.20 6.06
C VAL A 286 23.23 5.07 5.23
N GLU A 287 22.39 4.47 4.38
CA GLU A 287 21.51 5.27 3.50
C GLU A 287 20.41 6.00 4.28
N VAL A 288 19.86 5.40 5.34
CA VAL A 288 18.89 6.09 6.22
C VAL A 288 19.55 7.27 6.96
N ALA A 289 20.80 7.13 7.40
CA ALA A 289 21.52 8.19 8.11
C ALA A 289 21.91 9.37 7.18
N ARG A 290 22.08 9.11 5.88
CA ARG A 290 22.31 10.15 4.87
C ARG A 290 21.07 11.00 4.59
N GLU A 291 19.89 10.48 4.92
CA GLU A 291 18.66 11.19 4.60
C GLU A 291 18.36 12.34 5.55
N HIS A 292 18.15 13.52 4.96
CA HIS A 292 17.84 14.75 5.70
C HIS A 292 16.51 14.64 6.45
N ASN A 293 15.57 13.86 5.89
CA ASN A 293 14.29 13.57 6.54
C ASN A 293 13.99 12.07 6.47
N PRO A 294 14.43 11.29 7.48
CA PRO A 294 14.21 9.84 7.51
C PRO A 294 12.73 9.43 7.53
N ARG A 295 11.79 10.34 7.86
CA ARG A 295 10.34 10.07 7.79
C ARG A 295 9.83 9.89 6.36
N ARG A 296 10.65 10.19 5.36
CA ARG A 296 10.35 9.89 3.95
C ARG A 296 10.51 8.40 3.61
N ILE A 297 11.15 7.63 4.49
CA ILE A 297 11.32 6.19 4.33
C ILE A 297 10.41 5.49 5.36
N ASP A 298 9.42 4.73 4.89
CA ASP A 298 8.64 3.87 5.78
C ASP A 298 9.42 2.60 6.15
N LEU A 299 10.10 2.67 7.29
CA LEU A 299 10.92 1.58 7.80
C LEU A 299 10.13 0.46 8.48
N HIS A 300 8.79 0.52 8.56
CA HIS A 300 7.98 -0.45 9.30
C HIS A 300 8.22 -1.89 8.85
N ARG A 301 8.16 -2.14 7.54
CA ARG A 301 8.39 -3.49 7.01
C ARG A 301 9.83 -3.96 7.17
N LEU A 302 10.80 -3.07 7.05
CA LEU A 302 12.21 -3.41 7.26
C LEU A 302 12.47 -3.81 8.73
N ARG A 303 11.82 -3.16 9.70
CA ARG A 303 11.87 -3.58 11.11
C ARG A 303 11.28 -4.97 11.33
N LEU A 304 10.20 -5.32 10.63
CA LEU A 304 9.60 -6.66 10.71
C LEU A 304 10.53 -7.75 10.14
N LEU A 305 11.36 -7.40 9.16
CA LEU A 305 12.43 -8.27 8.64
C LEU A 305 13.68 -8.29 9.54
N GLY A 306 13.72 -7.46 10.58
CA GLY A 306 14.89 -7.29 11.44
C GLY A 306 16.08 -6.62 10.72
N LEU A 307 15.81 -5.82 9.69
CA LEU A 307 16.82 -5.08 8.92
C LEU A 307 17.08 -3.67 9.47
N VAL A 308 16.21 -3.20 10.38
CA VAL A 308 16.30 -1.88 11.02
C VAL A 308 15.95 -2.02 12.49
N GLY A 309 16.66 -1.29 13.36
CA GLY A 309 16.41 -1.26 14.80
C GLY A 309 15.01 -0.74 15.18
N GLN A 310 14.59 -1.03 16.41
CA GLN A 310 13.36 -0.47 16.97
C GLN A 310 13.45 1.06 17.08
N PRO A 311 12.32 1.80 17.01
CA PRO A 311 12.34 3.26 17.20
C PRO A 311 13.03 3.62 18.53
N GLY A 312 14.09 4.43 18.46
CA GLY A 312 14.87 4.83 19.65
C GLY A 312 16.00 3.88 20.07
N ALA A 313 16.23 2.77 19.36
CA ALA A 313 17.43 1.96 19.55
C ALA A 313 18.67 2.73 19.04
N PRO A 314 19.80 2.73 19.75
CA PRO A 314 21.02 3.35 19.28
C PRO A 314 21.43 2.72 17.94
N VAL A 315 21.79 3.57 16.97
CA VAL A 315 22.46 3.14 15.74
C VAL A 315 23.74 2.41 16.18
N PRO A 316 24.00 1.17 15.73
CA PRO A 316 25.27 0.52 16.01
C PRO A 316 26.40 1.43 15.53
N VAL A 317 27.18 1.97 16.46
CA VAL A 317 28.33 2.80 16.15
C VAL A 317 29.29 1.89 15.37
N SER A 318 29.63 2.31 14.16
CA SER A 318 30.56 1.64 13.26
C SER A 318 31.79 1.13 14.00
N ALA A 319 32.11 -0.15 13.85
CA ALA A 319 33.48 -0.61 14.06
C ALA A 319 34.38 0.14 13.05
N PRO A 320 35.57 0.60 13.46
CA PRO A 320 36.41 1.46 12.64
C PRO A 320 36.82 0.77 11.33
N SER A 321 36.88 1.55 10.26
CA SER A 321 37.40 1.12 8.96
C SER A 321 38.80 0.54 9.13
N LEU A 322 38.99 -0.71 8.70
CA LEU A 322 40.31 -1.21 8.36
C LEU A 322 40.73 -0.52 7.05
N ALA A 323 41.38 0.62 7.20
CA ALA A 323 42.21 1.20 6.17
C ALA A 323 43.56 0.44 6.14
N THR A 324 43.87 -0.10 4.96
CA THR A 324 45.21 -0.24 4.37
C THR A 324 46.34 -0.91 5.18
N ALA A 325 46.69 -2.12 4.76
CA ALA A 325 48.02 -2.46 4.23
C ALA A 325 47.86 -3.54 3.16
#